data_AF-A0A0C1CN66-F1
#
_entry.id   AF-A0A0C1CN66-F1
#
_cell.length_a   1.000
_cell.length_b   1.000
_cell.length_c   1.000
_cell.angle_alpha   90.00
_cell.angle_beta   90.00
_cell.angle_gamma   90.00
#
_symmetry.space_group_name_H-M   'P 1'
#
loop_
_entity.id
_entity.type
_entity.pdbx_description
1 polymer ?
#
loop_
_entity_poly.entity_id
_entity_poly.type
_entity_poly.pdbx_seq_one_letter_code
_entity_poly.pdbx_strand_id
1 'polypeptide(L)'
;MSRTRVVKGKITKITGKDHFIYSKGSIINNSSTKVIQIGNDKGVFYGKPSFPDLKYEATEYKLKSPFAHEQMMKIARDLSEMTFVLIMLQIFGNDIEVEAIGKLYKDLCDKTLYPPKIIVTKDPIKIYKANYSNKRKVILVRSGFLMEAIKNNEVKSQLLASLIEEYGHHIDNLLRTDYATNGKEDKDNIDEGAKFAYFLLTVDFAKTPQLDFAETETPEYTGKLILDISKESQNLSKFVDQQQWYDDDPNEDDIENFGFGFGKGAHGGIEMNALEKTRIFSKSEVLQIYYGNWLRDVSQVLVPMTIRFTKEIRTKVEQNNTGDKNKVNRLLAGNTAKFSHDGWVELIELFAAKEFVYTMGGQEMKTQHYVKHLDIFREKYGKMTKDILGIYRPEEHIDNPKDLTDDRIGEIMFKRETINGFEEWDFFAGETPDCFLTNSFGQKYYIYRDSEDGQKKAGREKDFIKADPLRPSADTYMVNELKLAVKYGKTRDGFRHLGGAFHVLEDYFSHTNFVELSLCKL
;
A
#
# COMPACT_ATOMS: atom_id res chain seq x y z
N MET A 1 -17.58 -18.96 25.43
CA MET A 1 -18.41 -19.16 26.64
C MET A 1 -18.76 -20.64 26.78
N SER A 2 -18.15 -21.36 27.72
CA SER A 2 -18.60 -22.68 28.15
C SER A 2 -19.71 -22.50 29.19
N ARG A 3 -20.90 -23.05 28.93
CA ARG A 3 -22.00 -23.03 29.91
C ARG A 3 -21.99 -24.34 30.70
N THR A 4 -21.23 -24.38 31.77
CA THR A 4 -21.21 -25.55 32.66
C THR A 4 -22.38 -25.45 33.63
N ARG A 5 -23.34 -26.39 33.53
CA ARG A 5 -24.46 -26.49 34.47
C ARG A 5 -24.27 -27.73 35.33
N VAL A 6 -23.88 -27.53 36.59
CA VAL A 6 -23.78 -28.60 37.60
C VAL A 6 -25.12 -28.72 38.32
N VAL A 7 -25.79 -29.86 38.22
CA VAL A 7 -27.05 -30.11 38.93
C VAL A 7 -26.90 -31.31 39.84
N LYS A 8 -27.11 -31.09 41.16
CA LYS A 8 -27.01 -32.12 42.21
C LYS A 8 -28.29 -32.97 42.36
N GLY A 9 -29.22 -32.90 41.40
CA GLY A 9 -30.55 -33.53 41.45
C GLY A 9 -31.16 -33.77 40.06
N LYS A 10 -32.45 -34.11 39.97
CA LYS A 10 -33.14 -34.43 38.70
C LYS A 10 -33.46 -33.15 37.92
N ILE A 11 -32.99 -33.07 36.66
CA ILE A 11 -33.43 -32.05 35.70
C ILE A 11 -34.55 -32.65 34.85
N THR A 12 -35.72 -32.02 34.84
CA THR A 12 -36.77 -32.30 33.86
C THR A 12 -36.92 -31.09 32.95
N LYS A 13 -36.68 -31.26 31.64
CA LYS A 13 -36.91 -30.23 30.61
C LYS A 13 -38.00 -30.70 29.68
N ILE A 14 -39.13 -30.00 29.66
CA ILE A 14 -40.22 -30.22 28.71
C ILE A 14 -40.06 -29.20 27.58
N THR A 15 -39.92 -29.65 26.35
CA THR A 15 -39.84 -28.77 25.17
C THR A 15 -41.08 -29.01 24.33
N GLY A 16 -41.86 -27.97 24.03
CA GLY A 16 -43.14 -28.10 23.32
C GLY A 16 -43.03 -28.34 21.81
N LYS A 17 -41.81 -28.35 21.26
CA LYS A 17 -41.44 -28.55 19.84
C LYS A 17 -40.03 -29.17 19.77
N ASP A 18 -39.43 -29.22 18.59
CA ASP A 18 -38.10 -29.77 18.33
C ASP A 18 -37.00 -29.13 19.19
N HIS A 19 -36.03 -29.95 19.64
CA HIS A 19 -34.86 -29.50 20.39
C HIS A 19 -33.57 -29.88 19.65
N PHE A 20 -32.86 -28.88 19.13
CA PHE A 20 -31.59 -29.07 18.44
C PHE A 20 -30.39 -28.76 19.34
N ILE A 21 -29.31 -29.54 19.22
CA ILE A 21 -28.01 -29.31 19.87
C ILE A 21 -26.93 -29.30 18.79
N TYR A 22 -26.14 -28.22 18.72
CA TYR A 22 -25.05 -28.07 17.75
C TYR A 22 -23.72 -27.84 18.47
N SER A 23 -22.64 -28.42 17.95
CA SER A 23 -21.28 -28.24 18.47
C SER A 23 -20.26 -28.35 17.33
N LYS A 24 -19.23 -27.50 17.34
CA LYS A 24 -18.07 -27.63 16.44
C LYS A 24 -17.16 -28.82 16.82
N GLY A 25 -17.25 -29.31 18.06
CA GLY A 25 -16.56 -30.51 18.56
C GLY A 25 -17.52 -31.61 18.99
N SER A 26 -17.01 -32.78 19.38
CA SER A 26 -17.83 -33.90 19.84
C SER A 26 -18.73 -33.51 21.01
N ILE A 27 -20.03 -33.83 20.91
CA ILE A 27 -20.97 -33.70 22.04
C ILE A 27 -20.83 -34.96 22.88
N ILE A 28 -20.18 -34.84 24.04
CA ILE A 28 -20.00 -35.96 24.98
C ILE A 28 -21.03 -35.82 26.11
N ASN A 29 -21.97 -36.75 26.17
CA ASN A 29 -22.93 -36.86 27.28
C ASN A 29 -22.41 -37.83 28.33
N ASN A 30 -21.78 -37.33 29.39
CA ASN A 30 -21.36 -38.13 30.54
C ASN A 30 -22.49 -38.18 31.57
N SER A 31 -23.38 -39.17 31.46
CA SER A 31 -24.35 -39.49 32.53
C SER A 31 -23.83 -40.67 33.34
N SER A 32 -23.90 -40.61 34.67
CA SER A 32 -23.35 -41.63 35.58
C SER A 32 -24.10 -42.97 35.58
N THR A 33 -25.27 -43.09 34.93
CA THR A 33 -26.08 -44.33 35.06
C THR A 33 -26.91 -44.75 33.86
N LYS A 34 -27.50 -43.85 33.05
CA LYS A 34 -28.21 -44.23 31.80
C LYS A 34 -28.70 -42.99 31.03
N VAL A 35 -28.55 -42.98 29.70
CA VAL A 35 -29.31 -42.08 28.81
C VAL A 35 -30.35 -42.94 28.09
N ILE A 36 -31.64 -42.71 28.35
CA ILE A 36 -32.75 -43.37 27.63
C ILE A 36 -33.42 -42.30 26.77
N GLN A 37 -33.27 -42.40 25.45
CA GLN A 37 -33.98 -41.57 24.48
C GLN A 37 -35.21 -42.35 24.01
N ILE A 38 -36.38 -41.97 24.49
CA ILE A 38 -37.66 -42.54 24.06
C ILE A 38 -38.34 -41.48 23.20
N GLY A 39 -38.44 -41.72 21.90
CA GLY A 39 -39.30 -40.94 21.02
C GLY A 39 -40.33 -41.86 20.38
N ASN A 40 -41.53 -41.32 20.14
CA ASN A 40 -42.46 -41.96 19.20
C ASN A 40 -41.86 -41.88 17.79
N ASP A 41 -42.29 -42.76 16.87
CA ASP A 41 -41.77 -42.93 15.50
C ASP A 41 -41.07 -41.67 14.96
N LYS A 42 -39.75 -41.79 14.70
CA LYS A 42 -38.82 -40.72 14.27
C LYS A 42 -38.13 -39.90 15.40
N GLY A 43 -37.85 -40.52 16.54
CA GLY A 43 -37.50 -39.85 17.81
C GLY A 43 -36.14 -39.16 18.00
N VAL A 44 -35.09 -39.40 17.20
CA VAL A 44 -33.80 -38.66 17.24
C VAL A 44 -33.16 -38.73 15.86
N PHE A 45 -32.76 -37.59 15.29
CA PHE A 45 -32.06 -37.53 14.00
C PHE A 45 -30.67 -36.91 14.12
N TYR A 46 -29.71 -37.54 13.46
CA TYR A 46 -28.36 -37.00 13.26
C TYR A 46 -28.26 -36.49 11.82
N GLY A 47 -27.82 -35.26 11.62
CA GLY A 47 -27.74 -34.64 10.30
C GLY A 47 -27.01 -33.30 10.32
N LYS A 48 -26.84 -32.69 9.15
CA LYS A 48 -26.29 -31.34 9.05
C LYS A 48 -27.27 -30.34 9.69
N PRO A 49 -26.79 -29.32 10.42
CA PRO A 49 -27.64 -28.27 10.96
C PRO A 49 -28.49 -27.64 9.86
N SER A 50 -29.81 -27.68 10.01
CA SER A 50 -30.71 -26.82 9.25
C SER A 50 -30.89 -25.53 10.02
N PHE A 51 -30.28 -24.45 9.54
CA PHE A 51 -30.53 -23.12 10.09
C PHE A 51 -31.89 -22.63 9.57
N PRO A 52 -32.79 -22.15 10.44
CA PRO A 52 -34.05 -21.59 9.99
C PRO A 52 -33.78 -20.45 9.02
N ASP A 53 -34.52 -20.42 7.93
CA ASP A 53 -34.41 -19.36 6.94
C ASP A 53 -34.63 -17.99 7.59
N LEU A 54 -33.83 -17.00 7.16
CA LEU A 54 -33.97 -15.62 7.60
C LEU A 54 -35.40 -15.14 7.34
N LYS A 55 -36.14 -14.84 8.41
CA LYS A 55 -37.48 -14.26 8.33
C LYS A 55 -37.36 -12.75 8.40
N TYR A 56 -37.89 -12.08 7.38
CA TYR A 56 -38.04 -10.63 7.34
C TYR A 56 -39.38 -10.30 6.70
N GLU A 57 -39.94 -9.15 7.07
CA GLU A 57 -41.15 -8.62 6.46
C GLU A 57 -40.77 -7.42 5.58
N ALA A 58 -41.00 -7.55 4.27
CA ALA A 58 -40.75 -6.47 3.34
C ALA A 58 -41.82 -5.36 3.48
N THR A 59 -41.40 -4.12 3.23
CA THR A 59 -42.29 -2.97 3.10
C THR A 59 -42.56 -2.69 1.61
N GLU A 60 -43.50 -1.79 1.32
CA GLU A 60 -43.71 -1.28 -0.05
C GLU A 60 -42.67 -0.23 -0.47
N TYR A 61 -41.79 0.21 0.45
CA TYR A 61 -40.81 1.25 0.19
C TYR A 61 -39.77 0.74 -0.82
N LYS A 62 -39.46 1.58 -1.82
CA LYS A 62 -38.42 1.27 -2.80
C LYS A 62 -37.16 2.04 -2.46
N LEU A 63 -36.02 1.36 -2.55
CA LEU A 63 -34.70 1.95 -2.43
C LEU A 63 -33.81 1.34 -3.50
N LYS A 64 -33.10 2.18 -4.24
CA LYS A 64 -32.08 1.79 -5.22
C LYS A 64 -30.83 2.60 -4.97
N SER A 65 -29.67 1.98 -5.07
CA SER A 65 -28.37 2.64 -4.92
C SER A 65 -27.44 2.13 -6.01
N PRO A 66 -27.34 2.85 -7.16
CA PRO A 66 -26.43 2.47 -8.23
C PRO A 66 -24.97 2.82 -7.88
N PHE A 67 -24.75 3.69 -6.89
CA PHE A 67 -23.46 4.32 -6.60
C PHE A 67 -22.30 3.34 -6.48
N ALA A 68 -22.36 2.37 -5.56
CA ALA A 68 -21.26 1.43 -5.34
C ALA A 68 -20.95 0.60 -6.60
N HIS A 69 -21.99 0.21 -7.35
CA HIS A 69 -21.86 -0.55 -8.58
C HIS A 69 -21.24 0.27 -9.72
N GLU A 70 -21.68 1.52 -9.88
CA GLU A 70 -21.13 2.44 -10.89
C GLU A 70 -19.68 2.80 -10.60
N GLN A 71 -19.32 3.02 -9.34
CA GLN A 71 -17.94 3.22 -8.92
C GLN A 71 -17.09 1.99 -9.20
N MET A 72 -17.59 0.79 -8.88
CA MET A 72 -16.88 -0.46 -9.17
C MET A 72 -16.66 -0.68 -10.68
N MET A 73 -17.66 -0.37 -11.51
CA MET A 73 -17.52 -0.39 -12.98
C MET A 73 -16.50 0.65 -13.47
N LYS A 74 -16.48 1.84 -12.87
CA LYS A 74 -15.51 2.89 -13.21
C LYS A 74 -14.08 2.43 -12.87
N ILE A 75 -13.88 1.89 -11.68
CA ILE A 75 -12.59 1.32 -11.24
C ILE A 75 -12.14 0.22 -12.19
N ALA A 76 -13.03 -0.70 -12.60
CA ALA A 76 -12.69 -1.76 -13.56
C ALA A 76 -12.32 -1.21 -14.95
N ARG A 77 -12.96 -0.13 -15.41
CA ARG A 77 -12.62 0.49 -16.70
C ARG A 77 -11.32 1.30 -16.67
N ASP A 78 -11.07 1.99 -15.56
CA ASP A 78 -9.92 2.88 -15.42
C ASP A 78 -8.62 2.11 -15.14
N LEU A 79 -8.72 0.88 -14.62
CA LEU A 79 -7.59 0.02 -14.27
C LEU A 79 -7.36 -1.11 -15.26
N SER A 80 -6.11 -1.57 -15.38
CA SER A 80 -5.82 -2.85 -16.05
C SER A 80 -6.37 -4.03 -15.24
N GLU A 81 -6.73 -5.14 -15.91
CA GLU A 81 -7.22 -6.37 -15.26
C GLU A 81 -6.31 -6.81 -14.10
N MET A 82 -4.98 -6.77 -14.31
CA MET A 82 -4.03 -7.16 -13.27
C MET A 82 -4.01 -6.19 -12.09
N THR A 83 -4.07 -4.88 -12.34
CA THR A 83 -4.15 -3.87 -11.28
C THR A 83 -5.44 -4.04 -10.46
N PHE A 84 -6.56 -4.27 -11.15
CA PHE A 84 -7.83 -4.56 -10.52
C PHE A 84 -7.76 -5.82 -9.65
N VAL A 85 -7.20 -6.92 -10.19
CA VAL A 85 -7.00 -8.18 -9.45
C VAL A 85 -6.20 -7.97 -8.16
N LEU A 86 -5.09 -7.24 -8.24
CA LEU A 86 -4.23 -6.98 -7.06
C LEU A 86 -4.97 -6.22 -5.95
N ILE A 87 -5.73 -5.17 -6.32
CA ILE A 87 -6.54 -4.40 -5.37
C ILE A 87 -7.62 -5.29 -4.75
N MET A 88 -8.33 -6.07 -5.57
CA MET A 88 -9.38 -6.96 -5.07
C MET A 88 -8.86 -8.04 -4.12
N LEU A 89 -7.65 -8.58 -4.34
CA LEU A 89 -7.04 -9.53 -3.41
C LEU A 89 -6.69 -8.88 -2.05
N GLN A 90 -6.30 -7.60 -2.04
CA GLN A 90 -6.06 -6.87 -0.78
C GLN A 90 -7.35 -6.63 0.00
N ILE A 91 -8.45 -6.37 -0.70
CA ILE A 91 -9.76 -6.13 -0.09
C ILE A 91 -10.40 -7.45 0.38
N PHE A 92 -10.56 -8.40 -0.54
CA PHE A 92 -11.36 -9.62 -0.35
C PHE A 92 -10.57 -10.85 0.11
N GLY A 93 -9.24 -10.76 0.15
CA GLY A 93 -8.38 -11.82 0.65
C GLY A 93 -7.60 -12.56 -0.44
N ASN A 94 -6.41 -13.01 -0.06
CA ASN A 94 -5.47 -13.71 -0.96
C ASN A 94 -5.92 -15.14 -1.31
N ASP A 95 -6.87 -15.69 -0.55
CA ASP A 95 -7.47 -17.00 -0.72
C ASP A 95 -8.48 -17.09 -1.87
N ILE A 96 -8.96 -15.94 -2.37
CA ILE A 96 -9.82 -15.82 -3.56
C ILE A 96 -9.07 -16.27 -4.82
N GLU A 97 -9.75 -17.00 -5.71
CA GLU A 97 -9.21 -17.42 -7.00
C GLU A 97 -8.97 -16.21 -7.92
N VAL A 98 -7.80 -16.13 -8.56
CA VAL A 98 -7.47 -15.02 -9.46
C VAL A 98 -8.42 -15.02 -10.66
N GLU A 99 -8.75 -16.20 -11.16
CA GLU A 99 -9.70 -16.43 -12.24
C GLU A 99 -11.11 -15.96 -11.88
N ALA A 100 -11.51 -16.04 -10.60
CA ALA A 100 -12.80 -15.54 -10.15
C ALA A 100 -12.84 -14.01 -10.24
N ILE A 101 -11.77 -13.34 -9.82
CA ILE A 101 -11.65 -11.88 -9.92
C ILE A 101 -11.55 -11.43 -11.39
N GLY A 102 -10.85 -12.18 -12.24
CA GLY A 102 -10.78 -11.92 -13.68
C GLY A 102 -12.15 -12.02 -14.36
N LYS A 103 -13.00 -12.98 -13.96
CA LYS A 103 -14.40 -13.06 -14.43
C LYS A 103 -15.22 -11.86 -13.96
N LEU A 104 -15.10 -11.47 -12.69
CA LEU A 104 -15.74 -10.25 -12.16
C LEU A 104 -15.32 -9.00 -12.94
N TYR A 105 -14.03 -8.83 -13.22
CA TYR A 105 -13.49 -7.71 -14.00
C TYR A 105 -14.14 -7.63 -15.38
N LYS A 106 -14.21 -8.77 -16.09
CA LYS A 106 -14.84 -8.86 -17.41
C LYS A 106 -16.32 -8.51 -17.35
N ASP A 107 -17.05 -9.08 -16.38
CA ASP A 107 -18.48 -8.80 -16.25
C ASP A 107 -18.80 -7.34 -15.91
N LEU A 108 -17.92 -6.66 -15.16
CA LEU A 108 -18.01 -5.23 -14.90
C LEU A 108 -17.73 -4.39 -16.15
N CYS A 109 -16.72 -4.77 -16.94
CA CYS A 109 -16.38 -4.08 -18.19
C CYS A 109 -17.45 -4.25 -19.27
N ASP A 110 -17.98 -5.47 -19.40
CA ASP A 110 -19.01 -5.87 -20.37
C ASP A 110 -20.42 -5.49 -19.90
N LYS A 111 -20.57 -4.99 -18.67
CA LYS A 111 -21.84 -4.59 -18.03
C LYS A 111 -22.86 -5.74 -17.96
N THR A 112 -22.37 -6.95 -17.71
CA THR A 112 -23.19 -8.17 -17.54
C THR A 112 -23.51 -8.44 -16.07
N LEU A 113 -22.73 -7.90 -15.13
CA LEU A 113 -23.04 -7.94 -13.70
C LEU A 113 -24.12 -6.90 -13.36
N TYR A 114 -25.13 -7.30 -12.59
CA TYR A 114 -26.18 -6.41 -12.08
C TYR A 114 -26.00 -6.14 -10.59
N PRO A 115 -26.36 -4.94 -10.09
CA PRO A 115 -26.31 -4.64 -8.67
C PRO A 115 -27.30 -5.51 -7.88
N PRO A 116 -27.00 -5.83 -6.60
CA PRO A 116 -27.89 -6.62 -5.77
C PRO A 116 -29.21 -5.87 -5.51
N LYS A 117 -30.31 -6.61 -5.44
CA LYS A 117 -31.61 -6.02 -5.07
C LYS A 117 -31.56 -5.54 -3.62
N ILE A 118 -32.04 -4.32 -3.38
CA ILE A 118 -32.23 -3.75 -2.05
C ILE A 118 -33.70 -3.92 -1.64
N ILE A 119 -33.94 -4.45 -0.44
CA ILE A 119 -35.28 -4.66 0.12
C ILE A 119 -35.38 -3.90 1.44
N VAL A 120 -36.37 -3.02 1.54
CA VAL A 120 -36.66 -2.27 2.77
C VAL A 120 -37.58 -3.10 3.66
N THR A 121 -37.21 -3.31 4.92
CA THR A 121 -37.88 -4.24 5.84
C THR A 121 -38.46 -3.56 7.08
N LYS A 122 -39.50 -4.17 7.67
CA LYS A 122 -40.09 -3.74 8.95
C LYS A 122 -39.26 -4.25 10.12
N ASP A 123 -38.83 -3.33 11.01
CA ASP A 123 -38.22 -3.60 12.32
C ASP A 123 -37.06 -4.64 12.33
N PRO A 124 -36.27 -4.82 13.42
CA PRO A 124 -34.91 -5.32 13.26
C PRO A 124 -34.83 -6.81 12.91
N ILE A 125 -34.18 -7.13 11.78
CA ILE A 125 -33.76 -8.48 11.39
C ILE A 125 -32.60 -8.96 12.28
N LYS A 126 -31.71 -8.03 12.67
CA LYS A 126 -30.60 -8.13 13.62
C LYS A 126 -30.36 -6.75 14.25
N ILE A 127 -29.34 -6.62 15.11
CA ILE A 127 -28.92 -5.34 15.75
C ILE A 127 -28.48 -4.30 14.68
N TYR A 128 -28.14 -4.73 13.47
CA TYR A 128 -27.62 -3.88 12.39
C TYR A 128 -28.71 -3.19 11.57
N LYS A 129 -28.42 -1.96 11.11
CA LYS A 129 -29.36 -1.10 10.36
C LYS A 129 -29.51 -1.51 8.88
N ALA A 130 -28.47 -2.11 8.30
CA ALA A 130 -28.45 -2.78 6.99
C ALA A 130 -27.71 -4.12 7.13
N ASN A 131 -28.01 -5.09 6.25
CA ASN A 131 -27.35 -6.40 6.20
C ASN A 131 -27.45 -7.02 4.79
N TYR A 132 -26.43 -7.76 4.36
CA TYR A 132 -26.44 -8.56 3.16
C TYR A 132 -26.78 -10.03 3.46
N SER A 133 -27.61 -10.64 2.61
CA SER A 133 -28.01 -12.03 2.75
C SER A 133 -27.29 -12.92 1.73
N ASN A 134 -26.21 -13.59 2.14
CA ASN A 134 -25.42 -14.50 1.27
C ASN A 134 -26.29 -15.49 0.47
N LYS A 135 -27.24 -16.17 1.14
CA LYS A 135 -28.13 -17.15 0.49
C LYS A 135 -29.06 -16.53 -0.56
N ARG A 136 -29.50 -15.29 -0.36
CA ARG A 136 -30.51 -14.62 -1.20
C ARG A 136 -29.91 -13.60 -2.17
N LYS A 137 -28.67 -13.17 -1.95
CA LYS A 137 -27.93 -12.14 -2.69
C LYS A 137 -28.69 -10.81 -2.77
N VAL A 138 -29.26 -10.40 -1.63
CA VAL A 138 -30.00 -9.14 -1.48
C VAL A 138 -29.46 -8.36 -0.29
N ILE A 139 -29.54 -7.03 -0.40
CA ILE A 139 -29.27 -6.09 0.69
C ILE A 139 -30.61 -5.81 1.39
N LEU A 140 -30.63 -5.91 2.72
CA LEU A 140 -31.80 -5.65 3.55
C LEU A 140 -31.57 -4.37 4.35
N VAL A 141 -32.46 -3.39 4.23
CA VAL A 141 -32.34 -2.09 4.90
C VAL A 141 -33.55 -1.86 5.80
N ARG A 142 -33.33 -1.47 7.06
CA ARG A 142 -34.43 -1.18 7.97
C ARG A 142 -35.20 0.06 7.50
N SER A 143 -36.52 -0.03 7.42
CA SER A 143 -37.41 1.10 7.09
C SER A 143 -37.14 2.33 7.96
N GLY A 144 -37.04 2.18 9.28
CA GLY A 144 -36.72 3.29 10.18
C GLY A 144 -35.40 3.99 9.86
N PHE A 145 -34.37 3.24 9.42
CA PHE A 145 -33.08 3.83 9.03
C PHE A 145 -33.19 4.63 7.74
N LEU A 146 -33.93 4.13 6.75
CA LEU A 146 -34.23 4.87 5.51
C LEU A 146 -35.03 6.15 5.80
N MET A 147 -36.08 6.07 6.63
CA MET A 147 -36.91 7.23 6.98
C MET A 147 -36.12 8.32 7.72
N GLU A 148 -35.15 7.93 8.56
CA GLU A 148 -34.26 8.86 9.24
C GLU A 148 -33.25 9.48 8.27
N ALA A 149 -32.67 8.70 7.35
CA ALA A 149 -31.78 9.20 6.30
C ALA A 149 -32.46 10.20 5.35
N ILE A 150 -33.76 10.04 5.06
CA ILE A 150 -34.51 11.04 4.27
C ILE A 150 -34.46 12.42 4.94
N LYS A 151 -34.44 12.48 6.28
CA LYS A 151 -34.59 13.72 7.06
C LYS A 151 -33.25 14.29 7.55
N ASN A 152 -32.21 13.47 7.72
CA ASN A 152 -30.96 13.88 8.37
C ASN A 152 -29.73 13.55 7.49
N ASN A 153 -28.92 14.56 7.20
CA ASN A 153 -27.71 14.45 6.37
C ASN A 153 -26.63 13.52 6.98
N GLU A 154 -26.47 13.52 8.30
CA GLU A 154 -25.56 12.60 9.01
C GLU A 154 -26.03 11.14 8.88
N VAL A 155 -27.35 10.93 8.85
CA VAL A 155 -27.91 9.59 8.67
C VAL A 155 -27.86 9.16 7.20
N LYS A 156 -27.87 10.10 6.25
CA LYS A 156 -27.56 9.82 4.84
C LYS A 156 -26.14 9.29 4.66
N SER A 157 -25.15 9.87 5.35
CA SER A 157 -23.76 9.38 5.24
C SER A 157 -23.62 7.97 5.82
N GLN A 158 -24.29 7.70 6.95
CA GLN A 158 -24.38 6.34 7.48
C GLN A 158 -25.05 5.38 6.48
N LEU A 159 -26.15 5.78 5.85
CA LEU A 159 -26.85 4.95 4.87
C LEU A 159 -25.98 4.68 3.64
N LEU A 160 -25.27 5.70 3.14
CA LEU A 160 -24.30 5.54 2.05
C LEU A 160 -23.24 4.50 2.41
N ALA A 161 -22.57 4.66 3.55
CA ALA A 161 -21.52 3.76 4.01
C ALA A 161 -22.03 2.32 4.12
N SER A 162 -23.18 2.13 4.78
CA SER A 162 -23.81 0.81 4.88
C SER A 162 -24.15 0.21 3.52
N LEU A 163 -24.69 0.98 2.58
CA LEU A 163 -25.02 0.45 1.24
C LEU A 163 -23.78 0.03 0.45
N ILE A 164 -22.65 0.72 0.62
CA ILE A 164 -21.38 0.35 -0.01
C ILE A 164 -20.80 -0.90 0.66
N GLU A 165 -20.83 -0.97 1.99
CA GLU A 165 -20.36 -2.12 2.78
C GLU A 165 -21.11 -3.40 2.40
N GLU A 166 -22.44 -3.35 2.36
CA GLU A 166 -23.27 -4.49 1.97
C GLU A 166 -23.11 -4.87 0.48
N TYR A 167 -22.77 -3.90 -0.38
CA TYR A 167 -22.36 -4.19 -1.76
C TYR A 167 -21.00 -4.90 -1.80
N GLY A 168 -20.05 -4.52 -0.94
CA GLY A 168 -18.77 -5.22 -0.77
C GLY A 168 -18.98 -6.68 -0.41
N HIS A 169 -19.85 -6.98 0.57
CA HIS A 169 -20.25 -8.36 0.90
C HIS A 169 -20.92 -9.09 -0.26
N HIS A 170 -21.66 -8.37 -1.12
CA HIS A 170 -22.21 -8.96 -2.33
C HIS A 170 -21.12 -9.44 -3.27
N ILE A 171 -20.12 -8.60 -3.53
CA ILE A 171 -18.98 -8.95 -4.39
C ILE A 171 -18.17 -10.09 -3.79
N ASP A 172 -17.86 -10.06 -2.49
CA ASP A 172 -17.16 -11.15 -1.81
C ASP A 172 -17.89 -12.50 -1.99
N ASN A 173 -19.20 -12.53 -1.73
CA ASN A 173 -20.01 -13.73 -1.90
C ASN A 173 -19.99 -14.23 -3.36
N LEU A 174 -20.10 -13.34 -4.36
CA LEU A 174 -20.00 -13.74 -5.77
C LEU A 174 -18.63 -14.33 -6.10
N LEU A 175 -17.54 -13.72 -5.59
CA LEU A 175 -16.18 -14.20 -5.79
C LEU A 175 -15.99 -15.60 -5.19
N ARG A 176 -16.58 -15.87 -4.02
CA ARG A 176 -16.49 -17.16 -3.33
C ARG A 176 -17.45 -18.22 -3.83
N THR A 177 -18.55 -17.85 -4.51
CA THR A 177 -19.56 -18.81 -4.96
C THR A 177 -19.69 -18.91 -6.48
N ASP A 178 -19.99 -17.80 -7.16
CA ASP A 178 -20.45 -17.82 -8.55
C ASP A 178 -19.28 -17.80 -9.53
N TYR A 179 -18.24 -17.06 -9.17
CA TYR A 179 -17.05 -16.91 -9.99
C TYR A 179 -15.99 -17.97 -9.69
N ALA A 180 -15.93 -18.46 -8.45
CA ALA A 180 -14.99 -19.49 -8.03
C ALA A 180 -15.29 -20.86 -8.64
N THR A 181 -14.22 -21.55 -8.99
CA THR A 181 -14.26 -22.95 -9.44
C THR A 181 -14.33 -23.89 -8.23
N ASN A 182 -13.55 -23.60 -7.19
CA ASN A 182 -13.52 -24.31 -5.91
C ASN A 182 -13.84 -23.34 -4.77
N GLY A 183 -15.09 -22.87 -4.73
CA GLY A 183 -15.56 -21.90 -3.74
C GLY A 183 -15.15 -22.23 -2.31
N LYS A 184 -14.60 -21.23 -1.62
CA LYS A 184 -14.20 -21.33 -0.22
C LYS A 184 -15.15 -20.50 0.63
N GLU A 185 -15.68 -21.11 1.69
CA GLU A 185 -16.36 -20.35 2.73
C GLU A 185 -15.39 -19.36 3.35
N ASP A 186 -15.85 -18.12 3.50
CA ASP A 186 -15.22 -17.17 4.41
C ASP A 186 -15.28 -17.72 5.85
N LYS A 187 -14.13 -17.73 6.50
CA LYS A 187 -13.90 -18.31 7.83
C LYS A 187 -13.11 -17.39 8.74
N ASP A 188 -12.68 -16.24 8.25
CA ASP A 188 -11.95 -15.30 9.09
C ASP A 188 -12.92 -14.37 9.83
N ASN A 189 -12.38 -13.44 10.63
CA ASN A 189 -13.19 -12.46 11.38
C ASN A 189 -12.99 -11.05 10.81
N ILE A 190 -12.59 -10.94 9.55
CA ILE A 190 -12.40 -9.69 8.84
C ILE A 190 -13.73 -9.33 8.18
N ASP A 191 -14.01 -8.03 8.07
CA ASP A 191 -15.15 -7.54 7.32
C ASP A 191 -14.65 -6.96 5.99
N GLU A 192 -14.72 -7.77 4.93
CA GLU A 192 -14.33 -7.35 3.58
C GLU A 192 -15.26 -6.28 3.00
N GLY A 193 -16.53 -6.27 3.45
CA GLY A 193 -17.48 -5.21 3.12
C GLY A 193 -16.99 -3.86 3.63
N ALA A 194 -16.53 -3.80 4.88
CA ALA A 194 -16.00 -2.59 5.50
C ALA A 194 -14.69 -2.14 4.84
N LYS A 195 -13.78 -3.08 4.51
CA LYS A 195 -12.56 -2.78 3.72
C LYS A 195 -12.90 -2.19 2.36
N PHE A 196 -13.87 -2.78 1.67
CA PHE A 196 -14.34 -2.30 0.38
C PHE A 196 -14.93 -0.90 0.48
N ALA A 197 -15.77 -0.64 1.50
CA ALA A 197 -16.33 0.68 1.75
C ALA A 197 -15.25 1.73 2.03
N TYR A 198 -14.25 1.40 2.85
CA TYR A 198 -13.11 2.28 3.11
C TYR A 198 -12.34 2.62 1.82
N PHE A 199 -12.02 1.61 1.00
CA PHE A 199 -11.32 1.82 -0.27
C PHE A 199 -12.13 2.71 -1.22
N LEU A 200 -13.44 2.47 -1.34
CA LEU A 200 -14.28 3.23 -2.27
C LEU A 200 -14.53 4.66 -1.77
N LEU A 201 -14.63 4.87 -0.45
CA LEU A 201 -14.84 6.19 0.17
C LEU A 201 -13.55 7.03 0.31
N THR A 202 -12.38 6.49 -0.02
CA THR A 202 -11.12 7.28 -0.03
C THR A 202 -10.81 7.87 -1.41
N VAL A 203 -11.62 7.57 -2.44
CA VAL A 203 -11.41 8.04 -3.82
C VAL A 203 -12.18 9.35 -4.09
N ASP A 204 -11.42 10.45 -4.15
CA ASP A 204 -11.72 11.82 -4.64
C ASP A 204 -13.09 12.45 -4.29
N PHE A 205 -13.36 12.62 -2.98
CA PHE A 205 -14.48 13.44 -2.47
C PHE A 205 -14.19 14.95 -2.50
N ALA A 206 -12.95 15.35 -2.79
CA ALA A 206 -12.54 16.77 -2.76
C ALA A 206 -13.29 17.63 -3.79
N LYS A 207 -13.76 17.02 -4.90
CA LYS A 207 -14.35 17.72 -6.04
C LYS A 207 -15.88 17.63 -6.16
N THR A 208 -16.56 17.01 -5.20
CA THR A 208 -17.99 16.70 -5.32
C THR A 208 -18.75 17.22 -4.10
N PRO A 209 -19.20 18.49 -4.07
CA PRO A 209 -19.86 19.08 -2.89
C PRO A 209 -21.22 18.44 -2.57
N GLN A 210 -21.85 17.81 -3.57
CA GLN A 210 -23.10 17.06 -3.40
C GLN A 210 -22.98 15.72 -4.11
N LEU A 211 -23.33 14.65 -3.40
CA LEU A 211 -23.22 13.28 -3.89
C LEU A 211 -24.60 12.62 -4.00
N ASP A 212 -25.05 12.42 -5.23
CA ASP A 212 -26.21 11.59 -5.55
C ASP A 212 -25.82 10.12 -5.37
N PHE A 213 -26.40 9.42 -4.39
CA PHE A 213 -26.02 8.02 -4.13
C PHE A 213 -27.17 7.01 -4.22
N ALA A 214 -28.41 7.43 -4.00
CA ALA A 214 -29.56 6.54 -4.01
C ALA A 214 -30.84 7.24 -4.46
N GLU A 215 -31.86 6.45 -4.79
CA GLU A 215 -33.23 6.88 -5.10
C GLU A 215 -34.22 6.09 -4.26
N THR A 216 -35.24 6.77 -3.75
CA THR A 216 -36.26 6.13 -2.91
C THR A 216 -37.68 6.59 -3.24
N GLU A 217 -38.63 5.70 -2.99
CA GLU A 217 -40.08 5.93 -3.07
C GLU A 217 -40.71 5.45 -1.77
N THR A 218 -41.20 6.39 -0.98
CA THR A 218 -41.90 6.18 0.31
C THR A 218 -43.14 7.05 0.36
N PRO A 219 -44.11 6.79 1.26
CA PRO A 219 -45.26 7.66 1.43
C PRO A 219 -44.92 9.13 1.78
N GLU A 220 -43.77 9.38 2.43
CA GLU A 220 -43.35 10.72 2.86
C GLU A 220 -42.44 11.43 1.84
N TYR A 221 -41.74 10.68 0.98
CA TYR A 221 -40.75 11.22 0.05
C TYR A 221 -40.52 10.28 -1.14
N THR A 222 -40.51 10.88 -2.33
CA THR A 222 -40.09 10.22 -3.58
C THR A 222 -39.06 11.10 -4.26
N GLY A 223 -37.85 10.56 -4.45
CA GLY A 223 -36.76 11.31 -5.07
C GLY A 223 -35.38 10.74 -4.79
N LYS A 224 -34.37 11.51 -5.19
CA LYS A 224 -32.96 11.19 -4.96
C LYS A 224 -32.56 11.45 -3.51
N LEU A 225 -31.70 10.61 -2.97
CA LEU A 225 -30.97 10.85 -1.73
C LEU A 225 -29.62 11.46 -2.11
N ILE A 226 -29.49 12.75 -1.81
CA ILE A 226 -28.30 13.56 -2.05
C ILE A 226 -27.65 13.79 -0.71
N LEU A 227 -26.39 13.36 -0.59
CA LEU A 227 -25.54 13.66 0.55
C LEU A 227 -24.86 15.02 0.31
N ASP A 228 -25.08 15.95 1.22
CA ASP A 228 -24.41 17.25 1.19
C ASP A 228 -23.10 17.14 1.95
N ILE A 229 -21.98 17.28 1.24
CA ILE A 229 -20.62 17.35 1.80
C ILE A 229 -19.96 18.69 1.48
N SER A 230 -20.76 19.73 1.24
CA SER A 230 -20.26 21.06 0.90
C SER A 230 -19.34 21.63 1.97
N LYS A 231 -19.61 21.38 3.26
CA LYS A 231 -18.77 21.82 4.37
C LYS A 231 -17.40 21.13 4.36
N GLU A 232 -17.37 19.83 4.11
CA GLU A 232 -16.17 19.00 4.08
C GLU A 232 -15.36 19.24 2.79
N SER A 233 -16.05 19.31 1.64
CA SER A 233 -15.47 19.64 0.34
C SER A 233 -14.89 21.06 0.29
N GLN A 234 -15.54 22.06 0.90
CA GLN A 234 -15.00 23.42 1.03
C GLN A 234 -13.79 23.51 1.97
N ASN A 235 -13.68 22.63 2.96
CA ASN A 235 -12.48 22.58 3.79
C ASN A 235 -11.33 21.93 3.04
N LEU A 236 -11.56 20.82 2.32
CA LEU A 236 -10.53 20.14 1.52
C LEU A 236 -10.10 20.96 0.29
N SER A 237 -11.02 21.59 -0.44
CA SER A 237 -10.68 22.37 -1.66
C SER A 237 -9.87 23.63 -1.36
N LYS A 238 -9.92 24.15 -0.12
CA LYS A 238 -9.02 25.22 0.36
C LYS A 238 -7.57 24.76 0.56
N PHE A 239 -7.31 23.45 0.64
CA PHE A 239 -5.99 22.85 0.83
C PHE A 239 -5.55 21.98 -0.37
N VAL A 240 -6.39 21.88 -1.41
CA VAL A 240 -6.15 21.03 -2.58
C VAL A 240 -6.71 21.74 -3.82
N ASP A 241 -6.16 22.91 -4.16
CA ASP A 241 -6.37 23.59 -5.44
C ASP A 241 -5.11 23.50 -6.32
N GLN A 242 -5.28 23.44 -7.64
CA GLN A 242 -4.20 23.44 -8.62
C GLN A 242 -3.37 24.75 -8.58
N GLN A 243 -3.93 25.84 -8.03
CA GLN A 243 -3.21 27.08 -7.73
C GLN A 243 -2.24 26.93 -6.54
N GLN A 244 -2.57 26.08 -5.54
CA GLN A 244 -1.73 25.83 -4.37
C GLN A 244 -0.43 25.08 -4.68
N TRP A 245 -0.31 24.48 -5.87
CA TRP A 245 0.95 23.87 -6.33
C TRP A 245 2.07 24.90 -6.57
N TYR A 246 1.76 26.20 -6.50
CA TYR A 246 2.67 27.30 -6.80
C TYR A 246 2.70 28.40 -5.71
N ASP A 247 2.07 28.18 -4.55
CA ASP A 247 1.88 29.19 -3.49
C ASP A 247 2.79 28.99 -2.26
N ASP A 248 3.76 28.07 -2.28
CA ASP A 248 4.83 28.09 -1.27
C ASP A 248 5.68 29.35 -1.50
N ASP A 249 5.40 30.39 -0.73
CA ASP A 249 6.34 31.47 -0.47
C ASP A 249 7.35 30.93 0.56
N PRO A 250 8.61 30.68 0.17
CA PRO A 250 9.66 30.15 1.07
C PRO A 250 10.03 31.11 2.22
N ASN A 251 9.27 32.21 2.41
CA ASN A 251 9.41 33.16 3.50
C ASN A 251 8.31 33.05 4.58
N GLU A 252 7.24 32.25 4.41
CA GLU A 252 6.12 32.22 5.38
C GLU A 252 6.06 30.96 6.29
N ASP A 253 6.67 29.83 5.92
CA ASP A 253 6.75 28.65 6.78
C ASP A 253 8.14 28.48 7.42
N ASP A 254 8.22 28.66 8.74
CA ASP A 254 9.47 28.61 9.53
C ASP A 254 10.00 27.17 9.76
N ILE A 255 9.33 26.15 9.19
CA ILE A 255 9.76 24.74 9.25
C ILE A 255 9.41 24.02 7.94
N GLU A 256 10.37 23.96 7.02
CA GLU A 256 10.36 22.97 5.93
C GLU A 256 11.15 21.73 6.36
N ASN A 257 10.54 20.55 6.19
CA ASN A 257 11.09 19.26 6.60
C ASN A 257 12.30 18.86 5.75
N PHE A 258 13.20 18.06 6.34
CA PHE A 258 14.29 17.38 5.64
C PHE A 258 13.75 16.62 4.41
N GLY A 259 14.33 16.87 3.24
CA GLY A 259 13.95 16.28 1.95
C GLY A 259 14.95 16.59 0.84
N PHE A 260 14.70 16.11 -0.38
CA PHE A 260 15.51 16.41 -1.55
C PHE A 260 14.98 17.64 -2.30
N GLY A 261 15.86 18.41 -2.95
CA GLY A 261 15.54 19.65 -3.67
C GLY A 261 16.32 20.87 -3.17
N PHE A 262 16.03 22.05 -3.70
CA PHE A 262 16.74 23.31 -3.38
C PHE A 262 16.13 24.11 -2.22
N GLY A 263 15.08 23.61 -1.57
CA GLY A 263 14.43 24.23 -0.41
C GLY A 263 15.38 24.38 0.78
N LYS A 264 15.04 25.28 1.72
CA LYS A 264 15.91 25.55 2.87
C LYS A 264 15.82 24.38 3.85
N GLY A 265 16.93 23.66 4.03
CA GLY A 265 16.97 22.45 4.87
C GLY A 265 16.84 21.14 4.08
N ALA A 266 16.60 21.23 2.77
CA ALA A 266 16.73 20.10 1.84
C ALA A 266 18.19 19.88 1.43
N HIS A 267 18.55 18.68 0.96
CA HIS A 267 19.92 18.32 0.55
C HIS A 267 20.53 19.35 -0.40
N GLY A 268 19.80 19.77 -1.44
CA GLY A 268 20.28 20.77 -2.40
C GLY A 268 20.45 22.14 -1.78
N GLY A 269 19.56 22.56 -0.88
CA GLY A 269 19.72 23.80 -0.14
C GLY A 269 20.95 23.80 0.77
N ILE A 270 21.20 22.67 1.47
CA ILE A 270 22.36 22.47 2.34
C ILE A 270 23.65 22.54 1.54
N GLU A 271 23.76 21.75 0.45
CA GLU A 271 24.96 21.74 -0.39
C GLU A 271 25.25 23.11 -1.01
N MET A 272 24.23 23.78 -1.57
CA MET A 272 24.38 25.10 -2.15
C MET A 272 24.88 26.10 -1.11
N ASN A 273 24.30 26.10 0.09
CA ASN A 273 24.71 27.00 1.16
C ASN A 273 26.13 26.70 1.67
N ALA A 274 26.45 25.42 1.89
CA ALA A 274 27.72 24.99 2.43
C ALA A 274 28.87 25.21 1.43
N LEU A 275 28.69 24.80 0.17
CA LEU A 275 29.75 24.76 -0.82
C LEU A 275 29.97 26.09 -1.53
N GLU A 276 28.92 26.85 -1.86
CA GLU A 276 29.10 28.16 -2.53
C GLU A 276 29.88 29.14 -1.65
N LYS A 277 29.71 29.08 -0.32
CA LYS A 277 30.44 29.92 0.63
C LYS A 277 31.94 29.64 0.68
N THR A 278 32.36 28.42 0.35
CA THR A 278 33.78 28.04 0.39
C THR A 278 34.62 28.71 -0.70
N ARG A 279 33.99 29.15 -1.80
CA ARG A 279 34.67 29.63 -3.03
C ARG A 279 35.61 28.59 -3.68
N ILE A 280 35.53 27.32 -3.28
CA ILE A 280 36.30 26.21 -3.89
C ILE A 280 35.63 25.73 -5.19
N PHE A 281 34.30 25.82 -5.23
CA PHE A 281 33.45 25.41 -6.34
C PHE A 281 32.63 26.60 -6.83
N SER A 282 32.51 26.73 -8.14
CA SER A 282 31.55 27.60 -8.79
C SER A 282 30.14 27.04 -8.63
N LYS A 283 29.13 27.90 -8.75
CA LYS A 283 27.71 27.50 -8.69
C LYS A 283 27.38 26.32 -9.63
N SER A 284 27.96 26.29 -10.83
CA SER A 284 27.75 25.19 -11.78
C SER A 284 28.45 23.90 -11.37
N GLU A 285 29.55 23.96 -10.63
CA GLU A 285 30.21 22.77 -10.06
C GLU A 285 29.39 22.27 -8.86
N VAL A 286 28.89 23.17 -8.00
CA VAL A 286 28.02 22.80 -6.86
C VAL A 286 26.75 22.09 -7.34
N LEU A 287 26.11 22.56 -8.41
CA LEU A 287 24.95 21.88 -9.00
C LEU A 287 25.29 20.47 -9.54
N GLN A 288 26.50 20.25 -10.04
CA GLN A 288 26.94 18.92 -10.49
C GLN A 288 27.27 17.99 -9.31
N ILE A 289 27.76 18.55 -8.20
CA ILE A 289 27.92 17.81 -6.94
C ILE A 289 26.52 17.40 -6.46
N TYR A 290 25.60 18.36 -6.37
CA TYR A 290 24.24 18.07 -5.90
C TYR A 290 23.49 17.09 -6.78
N TYR A 291 23.73 17.10 -8.09
CA TYR A 291 23.17 16.09 -8.99
C TYR A 291 23.56 14.65 -8.57
N GLY A 292 24.79 14.44 -8.08
CA GLY A 292 25.22 13.16 -7.53
C GLY A 292 24.44 12.73 -6.27
N ASN A 293 24.19 13.68 -5.37
CA ASN A 293 23.39 13.47 -4.15
C ASN A 293 21.93 13.19 -4.51
N TRP A 294 21.32 14.03 -5.35
CA TRP A 294 19.96 13.89 -5.85
C TRP A 294 19.69 12.54 -6.54
N LEU A 295 20.68 11.98 -7.25
CA LEU A 295 20.55 10.64 -7.84
C LEU A 295 20.34 9.56 -6.79
N ARG A 296 20.91 9.69 -5.59
CA ARG A 296 20.73 8.74 -4.49
C ARG A 296 19.32 8.85 -3.92
N ASP A 297 18.88 10.07 -3.59
CA ASP A 297 17.51 10.36 -3.17
C ASP A 297 16.46 9.74 -4.12
N VAL A 298 16.61 9.97 -5.43
CA VAL A 298 15.64 9.48 -6.41
C VAL A 298 15.75 7.97 -6.64
N SER A 299 16.93 7.37 -6.49
CA SER A 299 17.09 5.92 -6.67
C SER A 299 16.29 5.10 -5.63
N GLN A 300 15.85 5.70 -4.52
CA GLN A 300 14.97 5.07 -3.53
C GLN A 300 13.65 4.55 -4.11
N VAL A 301 13.14 5.16 -5.20
CA VAL A 301 11.92 4.66 -5.86
C VAL A 301 12.18 3.42 -6.72
N LEU A 302 13.43 3.05 -6.97
CA LEU A 302 13.84 1.92 -7.79
C LEU A 302 14.05 0.67 -6.94
N VAL A 303 12.92 0.06 -6.57
CA VAL A 303 12.83 -1.17 -5.78
C VAL A 303 12.11 -2.26 -6.58
N PRO A 304 12.21 -3.55 -6.19
CA PRO A 304 11.57 -4.64 -6.94
C PRO A 304 10.05 -4.44 -7.16
N MET A 305 9.37 -3.75 -6.24
CA MET A 305 7.94 -3.49 -6.35
C MET A 305 7.59 -2.45 -7.43
N THR A 306 8.50 -1.55 -7.82
CA THR A 306 8.23 -0.46 -8.77
C THR A 306 8.77 -0.72 -10.17
N ILE A 307 9.70 -1.67 -10.33
CA ILE A 307 10.29 -1.99 -11.63
C ILE A 307 9.60 -3.20 -12.28
N ARG A 308 9.33 -3.08 -13.58
CA ARG A 308 8.77 -4.14 -14.43
C ARG A 308 9.84 -5.14 -14.86
N PHE A 309 9.56 -6.43 -14.67
CA PHE A 309 10.42 -7.50 -15.18
C PHE A 309 10.21 -7.80 -16.67
N THR A 310 11.25 -8.35 -17.29
CA THR A 310 11.23 -8.81 -18.69
C THR A 310 10.22 -9.95 -18.88
N LYS A 311 9.94 -10.28 -20.15
CA LYS A 311 8.99 -11.35 -20.47
C LYS A 311 9.54 -12.72 -20.04
N GLU A 312 10.84 -12.91 -20.13
CA GLU A 312 11.58 -14.13 -19.85
C GLU A 312 11.52 -14.48 -18.36
N ILE A 313 11.72 -13.51 -17.46
CA ILE A 313 11.59 -13.74 -16.00
C ILE A 313 10.15 -13.88 -15.57
N ARG A 314 9.22 -13.10 -16.13
CA ARG A 314 7.78 -13.34 -15.89
C ARG A 314 7.43 -14.79 -16.19
N THR A 315 7.91 -15.30 -17.33
CA THR A 315 7.72 -16.70 -17.73
C THR A 315 8.36 -17.68 -16.73
N LYS A 316 9.58 -17.43 -16.22
CA LYS A 316 10.23 -18.30 -15.22
C LYS A 316 9.54 -18.25 -13.84
N VAL A 317 9.10 -17.07 -13.40
CA VAL A 317 8.34 -16.86 -12.15
C VAL A 317 6.96 -17.53 -12.26
N GLU A 318 6.33 -17.46 -13.44
CA GLU A 318 5.07 -18.15 -13.76
C GLU A 318 5.23 -19.68 -13.87
N GLN A 319 6.42 -20.18 -14.22
CA GLN A 319 6.67 -21.62 -14.41
C GLN A 319 7.10 -22.37 -13.15
N ASN A 320 7.72 -21.73 -12.15
CA ASN A 320 8.18 -22.36 -10.90
C ASN A 320 7.06 -22.55 -9.85
N ASN A 321 5.91 -23.06 -10.31
CA ASN A 321 4.59 -22.79 -9.76
C ASN A 321 4.03 -23.89 -8.83
N THR A 322 4.69 -24.18 -7.69
CA THR A 322 4.28 -25.31 -6.82
C THR A 322 3.92 -24.96 -5.36
N GLY A 323 3.91 -23.69 -4.94
CA GLY A 323 3.61 -23.33 -3.54
C GLY A 323 2.74 -22.06 -3.35
N ASP A 324 1.80 -22.11 -2.39
CA ASP A 324 0.84 -21.04 -2.07
C ASP A 324 1.46 -19.79 -1.41
N LYS A 325 2.60 -19.93 -0.73
CA LYS A 325 3.14 -18.89 0.18
C LYS A 325 3.54 -17.56 -0.47
N ASN A 326 3.73 -17.50 -1.80
CA ASN A 326 4.20 -16.30 -2.51
C ASN A 326 3.25 -15.82 -3.63
N LYS A 327 1.93 -16.05 -3.53
CA LYS A 327 0.95 -15.68 -4.59
C LYS A 327 0.94 -14.18 -4.93
N VAL A 328 1.00 -13.29 -3.93
CA VAL A 328 0.99 -11.83 -4.14
C VAL A 328 2.30 -11.33 -4.75
N ASN A 329 3.45 -11.78 -4.24
CA ASN A 329 4.76 -11.43 -4.81
C ASN A 329 4.90 -11.91 -6.26
N ARG A 330 4.31 -13.08 -6.60
CA ARG A 330 4.20 -13.58 -7.98
C ARG A 330 3.36 -12.68 -8.88
N LEU A 331 2.20 -12.22 -8.42
CA LEU A 331 1.33 -11.31 -9.18
C LEU A 331 1.97 -9.91 -9.34
N LEU A 332 2.65 -9.42 -8.31
CA LEU A 332 3.44 -8.19 -8.39
C LEU A 332 4.59 -8.30 -9.41
N ALA A 333 5.24 -9.47 -9.51
CA ALA A 333 6.26 -9.73 -10.52
C ALA A 333 5.68 -9.81 -11.96
N GLY A 334 4.45 -10.32 -12.11
CA GLY A 334 3.72 -10.38 -13.38
C GLY A 334 3.10 -9.06 -13.84
N ASN A 335 3.08 -8.02 -13.00
CA ASN A 335 2.43 -6.75 -13.31
C ASN A 335 3.15 -5.98 -14.44
N THR A 336 2.49 -5.90 -15.59
CA THR A 336 2.98 -5.22 -16.80
C THR A 336 2.79 -3.69 -16.78
N ALA A 337 2.02 -3.16 -15.84
CA ALA A 337 1.73 -1.73 -15.71
C ALA A 337 2.88 -0.93 -15.07
N LYS A 338 3.92 -1.61 -14.56
CA LYS A 338 5.13 -0.98 -14.03
C LYS A 338 6.03 -0.45 -15.16
N PHE A 339 6.87 0.54 -14.86
CA PHE A 339 7.93 0.96 -15.80
C PHE A 339 9.10 -0.03 -15.78
N SER A 340 9.72 -0.29 -16.94
CA SER A 340 11.05 -0.92 -16.95
C SER A 340 12.08 0.01 -16.31
N HIS A 341 13.25 -0.52 -15.94
CA HIS A 341 14.35 0.33 -15.47
C HIS A 341 14.68 1.43 -16.51
N ASP A 342 14.74 1.09 -17.80
CA ASP A 342 14.92 2.11 -18.85
C ASP A 342 13.79 3.15 -18.90
N GLY A 343 12.54 2.75 -18.64
CA GLY A 343 11.41 3.69 -18.56
C GLY A 343 11.53 4.64 -17.36
N TRP A 344 12.03 4.14 -16.23
CA TRP A 344 12.38 4.96 -15.08
C TRP A 344 13.53 5.92 -15.38
N VAL A 345 14.57 5.48 -16.09
CA VAL A 345 15.68 6.32 -16.54
C VAL A 345 15.16 7.49 -17.39
N GLU A 346 14.27 7.23 -18.36
CA GLU A 346 13.69 8.28 -19.21
C GLU A 346 12.85 9.28 -18.40
N LEU A 347 12.01 8.78 -17.47
CA LEU A 347 11.17 9.62 -16.62
C LEU A 347 12.00 10.49 -15.66
N ILE A 348 13.01 9.89 -15.03
CA ILE A 348 13.88 10.58 -14.07
C ILE A 348 14.81 11.57 -14.79
N GLU A 349 15.24 11.28 -16.02
CA GLU A 349 15.98 12.26 -16.85
C GLU A 349 15.13 13.51 -17.14
N LEU A 350 13.82 13.36 -17.39
CA LEU A 350 12.91 14.49 -17.54
C LEU A 350 12.79 15.31 -16.25
N PHE A 351 12.70 14.65 -15.09
CA PHE A 351 12.67 15.32 -13.79
C PHE A 351 13.99 16.03 -13.48
N ALA A 352 15.13 15.42 -13.81
CA ALA A 352 16.43 16.05 -13.67
C ALA A 352 16.56 17.28 -14.58
N ALA A 353 16.07 17.23 -15.82
CA ALA A 353 16.04 18.41 -16.69
C ALA A 353 15.13 19.52 -16.14
N LYS A 354 13.97 19.17 -15.57
CA LYS A 354 13.12 20.13 -14.87
C LYS A 354 13.87 20.77 -13.70
N GLU A 355 14.47 19.96 -12.83
CA GLU A 355 15.09 20.41 -11.59
C GLU A 355 16.37 21.23 -11.84
N PHE A 356 17.31 20.70 -12.63
CA PHE A 356 18.63 21.28 -12.80
C PHE A 356 18.75 22.29 -13.95
N VAL A 357 17.79 22.30 -14.89
CA VAL A 357 17.80 23.24 -16.02
C VAL A 357 16.64 24.23 -15.95
N TYR A 358 15.39 23.76 -15.82
CA TYR A 358 14.24 24.66 -15.82
C TYR A 358 14.17 25.49 -14.53
N THR A 359 14.24 24.85 -13.35
CA THR A 359 14.14 25.54 -12.06
C THR A 359 15.36 26.42 -11.80
N MET A 360 16.57 25.90 -12.04
CA MET A 360 17.82 26.61 -11.74
C MET A 360 18.31 27.55 -12.86
N GLY A 361 17.71 27.50 -14.05
CA GLY A 361 18.15 28.23 -15.22
C GLY A 361 17.69 29.69 -15.32
N GLY A 362 16.88 30.18 -14.37
CA GLY A 362 16.32 31.54 -14.40
C GLY A 362 15.22 31.73 -15.44
N GLN A 363 14.73 32.96 -15.60
CA GLN A 363 13.55 33.25 -16.45
C GLN A 363 13.74 32.88 -17.92
N GLU A 364 14.95 33.03 -18.45
CA GLU A 364 15.27 32.71 -19.85
C GLU A 364 15.16 31.21 -20.19
N MET A 365 15.26 30.34 -19.18
CA MET A 365 15.14 28.90 -19.33
C MET A 365 13.69 28.40 -19.16
N LYS A 366 12.76 29.25 -18.70
CA LYS A 366 11.36 28.86 -18.47
C LYS A 366 10.53 28.85 -19.76
N THR A 367 10.79 27.86 -20.62
CA THR A 367 10.04 27.64 -21.87
C THR A 367 9.21 26.35 -21.83
N GLN A 368 8.19 26.23 -22.67
CA GLN A 368 7.39 24.99 -22.78
C GLN A 368 8.10 23.87 -23.57
N HIS A 369 9.30 24.13 -24.12
CA HIS A 369 10.04 23.20 -24.97
C HIS A 369 10.96 22.26 -24.16
N TYR A 370 10.39 21.22 -23.56
CA TYR A 370 11.12 20.28 -22.69
C TYR A 370 12.33 19.60 -23.36
N VAL A 371 12.31 19.39 -24.68
CA VAL A 371 13.42 18.79 -25.45
C VAL A 371 14.70 19.63 -25.31
N LYS A 372 14.57 20.96 -25.33
CA LYS A 372 15.72 21.87 -25.17
C LYS A 372 16.32 21.76 -23.77
N HIS A 373 15.49 21.53 -22.74
CA HIS A 373 15.97 21.32 -21.37
C HIS A 373 16.75 20.02 -21.26
N LEU A 374 16.26 18.94 -21.88
CA LEU A 374 16.97 17.67 -21.94
C LEU A 374 18.32 17.79 -22.64
N ASP A 375 18.40 18.52 -23.76
CA ASP A 375 19.67 18.69 -24.48
C ASP A 375 20.70 19.45 -23.62
N ILE A 376 20.28 20.54 -22.98
CA ILE A 376 21.14 21.31 -22.04
C ILE A 376 21.53 20.45 -20.84
N PHE A 377 20.60 19.65 -20.31
CA PHE A 377 20.87 18.75 -19.20
C PHE A 377 21.94 17.72 -19.59
N ARG A 378 21.78 17.07 -20.74
CA ARG A 378 22.72 16.07 -21.26
C ARG A 378 24.10 16.66 -21.55
N GLU A 379 24.16 17.90 -22.03
CA GLU A 379 25.41 18.61 -22.23
C GLU A 379 26.15 18.85 -20.91
N LYS A 380 25.43 19.30 -19.86
CA LYS A 380 26.02 19.68 -18.58
C LYS A 380 26.31 18.51 -17.64
N TYR A 381 25.37 17.57 -17.54
CA TYR A 381 25.39 16.48 -16.55
C TYR A 381 25.64 15.10 -17.18
N GLY A 382 25.56 14.99 -18.52
CA GLY A 382 25.61 13.72 -19.24
C GLY A 382 24.22 13.12 -19.42
N LYS A 383 24.12 12.16 -20.36
CA LYS A 383 22.88 11.40 -20.56
C LYS A 383 22.67 10.44 -19.40
N MET A 384 21.46 10.42 -18.84
CA MET A 384 21.09 9.46 -17.81
C MET A 384 21.12 8.05 -18.39
N THR A 385 21.69 7.11 -17.63
CA THR A 385 21.69 5.68 -17.96
C THR A 385 21.33 4.87 -16.72
N LYS A 386 20.95 3.60 -16.91
CA LYS A 386 20.76 2.66 -15.81
C LYS A 386 21.98 2.51 -14.90
N ASP A 387 23.19 2.72 -15.45
CA ASP A 387 24.45 2.59 -14.71
C ASP A 387 24.71 3.84 -13.83
N ILE A 388 24.23 5.02 -14.26
CA ILE A 388 24.31 6.28 -13.50
C ILE A 388 23.21 6.36 -12.44
N LEU A 389 21.98 5.99 -12.81
CA LEU A 389 20.83 6.02 -11.92
C LEU A 389 20.89 4.90 -10.88
N GLY A 390 21.27 3.70 -11.30
CA GLY A 390 21.32 2.52 -10.44
C GLY A 390 19.94 2.13 -9.94
N ILE A 391 19.90 1.63 -8.71
CA ILE A 391 18.69 1.21 -8.00
C ILE A 391 18.84 1.61 -6.53
N TYR A 392 17.79 1.44 -5.73
CA TYR A 392 17.89 1.63 -4.28
C TYR A 392 18.93 0.70 -3.66
N ARG A 393 19.78 1.26 -2.78
CA ARG A 393 20.78 0.52 -2.02
C ARG A 393 20.84 1.00 -0.56
N PRO A 394 20.70 0.11 0.44
CA PRO A 394 20.70 0.50 1.85
C PRO A 394 21.95 1.26 2.29
N GLU A 395 23.13 0.92 1.75
CA GLU A 395 24.39 1.58 2.11
C GLU A 395 24.50 3.04 1.67
N GLU A 396 23.67 3.48 0.72
CA GLU A 396 23.61 4.87 0.28
C GLU A 396 22.85 5.74 1.28
N HIS A 397 21.93 5.14 2.05
CA HIS A 397 20.96 5.83 2.90
C HIS A 397 21.12 5.54 4.40
N ILE A 398 22.20 4.83 4.79
CA ILE A 398 22.43 4.42 6.19
C ILE A 398 21.28 3.53 6.72
N ASP A 399 20.55 2.89 5.81
CA ASP A 399 19.42 2.05 6.18
C ASP A 399 19.88 0.74 6.81
N ASN A 400 19.05 0.20 7.71
CA ASN A 400 19.31 -1.09 8.34
C ASN A 400 18.78 -2.23 7.45
N PRO A 401 19.65 -3.07 6.87
CA PRO A 401 19.21 -4.16 5.99
C PRO A 401 18.65 -5.39 6.71
N LYS A 402 18.51 -5.36 8.05
CA LYS A 402 17.99 -6.49 8.84
C LYS A 402 16.63 -6.97 8.33
N ASP A 403 16.51 -8.28 8.13
CA ASP A 403 15.29 -8.97 7.68
C ASP A 403 14.83 -8.63 6.25
N LEU A 404 15.64 -7.92 5.44
CA LEU A 404 15.39 -7.78 4.01
C LEU A 404 15.48 -9.15 3.32
N THR A 405 14.50 -9.48 2.49
CA THR A 405 14.47 -10.73 1.69
C THR A 405 15.46 -10.68 0.53
N ASP A 406 15.93 -11.84 0.07
CA ASP A 406 16.79 -11.90 -1.13
C ASP A 406 15.96 -11.56 -2.36
N ASP A 407 16.11 -10.32 -2.79
CA ASP A 407 15.35 -9.72 -3.88
C ASP A 407 16.16 -9.71 -5.19
N ARG A 408 17.30 -10.42 -5.23
CA ARG A 408 18.06 -10.62 -6.49
C ARG A 408 17.25 -11.46 -7.45
N ILE A 409 17.19 -10.98 -8.69
CA ILE A 409 16.41 -11.60 -9.77
C ILE A 409 17.30 -11.89 -10.99
N GLY A 410 18.52 -11.36 -11.01
CA GLY A 410 19.58 -11.62 -11.98
C GLY A 410 19.45 -10.85 -13.31
N GLU A 411 18.56 -9.86 -13.39
CA GLU A 411 18.26 -9.17 -14.64
C GLU A 411 18.32 -7.64 -14.59
N ILE A 412 18.26 -7.01 -13.42
CA ILE A 412 18.49 -5.57 -13.32
C ILE A 412 19.99 -5.33 -13.15
N MET A 413 20.75 -5.91 -14.09
CA MET A 413 22.20 -5.81 -14.10
C MET A 413 22.58 -4.42 -14.59
N PHE A 414 23.17 -3.63 -13.70
CA PHE A 414 23.80 -2.37 -14.05
C PHE A 414 25.29 -2.43 -13.68
N LYS A 415 26.08 -1.59 -14.35
CA LYS A 415 27.51 -1.49 -14.10
C LYS A 415 27.73 -0.43 -13.05
N ARG A 416 28.05 -0.87 -11.84
CA ARG A 416 28.50 0.00 -10.78
C ARG A 416 29.97 0.34 -10.98
N GLU A 417 30.30 1.60 -10.86
CA GLU A 417 31.67 2.09 -10.91
C GLU A 417 32.38 1.87 -9.57
N THR A 418 33.61 1.35 -9.63
CA THR A 418 34.46 1.12 -8.46
C THR A 418 35.87 1.65 -8.70
N ILE A 419 36.66 1.76 -7.64
CA ILE A 419 38.04 2.25 -7.76
C ILE A 419 38.88 1.41 -8.74
N ASN A 420 38.55 0.11 -8.85
CA ASN A 420 39.24 -0.89 -9.66
C ASN A 420 38.61 -1.13 -11.04
N GLY A 421 37.54 -0.41 -11.42
CA GLY A 421 36.88 -0.56 -12.71
C GLY A 421 35.37 -0.56 -12.57
N PHE A 422 34.71 -1.59 -13.09
CA PHE A 422 33.26 -1.75 -13.02
C PHE A 422 32.91 -3.12 -12.49
N GLU A 423 31.86 -3.18 -11.70
CA GLU A 423 31.26 -4.41 -11.19
C GLU A 423 29.81 -4.49 -11.67
N GLU A 424 29.38 -5.68 -12.08
CA GLU A 424 27.96 -5.89 -12.41
C GLU A 424 27.17 -6.10 -11.12
N TRP A 425 26.02 -5.44 -11.03
CA TRP A 425 25.24 -5.36 -9.80
C TRP A 425 23.75 -5.52 -10.06
N ASP A 426 23.02 -6.09 -9.10
CA ASP A 426 21.57 -6.32 -9.11
C ASP A 426 20.94 -5.85 -7.78
N PHE A 427 19.61 -6.00 -7.61
CA PHE A 427 18.92 -5.73 -6.35
C PHE A 427 19.58 -6.37 -5.13
N PHE A 428 19.26 -5.78 -3.98
CA PHE A 428 19.84 -6.14 -2.70
C PHE A 428 19.68 -7.65 -2.41
N ALA A 429 20.80 -8.29 -2.10
CA ALA A 429 20.84 -9.66 -1.62
C ALA A 429 20.44 -9.68 -0.14
N GLY A 430 19.19 -10.01 0.14
CA GLY A 430 18.64 -10.14 1.49
C GLY A 430 19.52 -10.82 2.53
N GLU A 431 19.21 -10.55 3.79
CA GLU A 431 20.05 -10.89 4.92
C GLU A 431 19.49 -12.05 5.73
N THR A 432 20.40 -12.84 6.31
CA THR A 432 20.05 -13.72 7.42
C THR A 432 19.83 -12.89 8.70
N PRO A 433 18.91 -13.28 9.59
CA PRO A 433 18.58 -12.53 10.82
C PRO A 433 19.77 -12.22 11.75
N ASP A 434 20.88 -12.96 11.59
CA ASP A 434 22.11 -12.86 12.39
C ASP A 434 22.90 -11.56 12.19
N CYS A 435 22.57 -10.74 11.18
CA CYS A 435 23.26 -9.48 10.92
C CYS A 435 23.09 -8.43 12.04
N PHE A 436 22.09 -8.58 12.94
CA PHE A 436 21.85 -7.64 14.03
C PHE A 436 21.23 -8.30 15.27
N LEU A 437 22.07 -8.69 16.24
CA LEU A 437 21.64 -8.82 17.65
C LEU A 437 21.79 -7.47 18.35
N THR A 438 20.66 -6.81 18.61
CA THR A 438 20.58 -5.52 19.32
C THR A 438 20.76 -5.71 20.83
N ASN A 439 21.63 -4.93 21.48
CA ASN A 439 21.66 -4.78 22.94
C ASN A 439 20.92 -3.50 23.40
N SER A 440 20.67 -3.39 24.71
CA SER A 440 19.68 -2.50 25.33
C SER A 440 20.02 -1.00 25.39
N PHE A 441 21.04 -0.51 24.67
CA PHE A 441 21.36 0.92 24.62
C PHE A 441 21.38 1.40 23.16
N GLY A 442 20.26 2.01 22.75
CA GLY A 442 19.97 2.40 21.39
C GLY A 442 20.84 3.54 20.88
N GLN A 443 21.99 3.20 20.27
CA GLN A 443 22.32 3.66 18.92
C GLN A 443 23.69 3.22 18.37
N LYS A 444 24.56 2.64 19.19
CA LYS A 444 25.93 2.28 18.75
C LYS A 444 26.03 1.20 17.67
N TYR A 445 24.91 0.62 17.21
CA TYR A 445 24.88 -0.61 16.43
C TYR A 445 23.86 -0.66 15.28
N TYR A 446 23.19 0.45 14.91
CA TYR A 446 22.21 0.44 13.80
C TYR A 446 22.82 0.65 12.41
N ILE A 447 24.02 1.23 12.35
CA ILE A 447 24.76 1.41 11.10
C ILE A 447 25.70 0.20 10.96
N TYR A 448 25.48 -0.60 9.91
CA TYR A 448 26.34 -1.74 9.59
C TYR A 448 27.81 -1.29 9.47
N ARG A 449 28.75 -2.09 10.00
CA ARG A 449 30.21 -1.85 9.90
C ARG A 449 30.90 -3.10 9.42
N ASP A 450 31.56 -3.00 8.28
CA ASP A 450 32.22 -4.13 7.63
C ASP A 450 33.66 -4.37 8.11
N SER A 451 34.35 -3.35 8.66
CA SER A 451 35.73 -3.47 9.15
C SER A 451 35.88 -4.24 10.47
N GLU A 452 36.96 -5.01 10.62
CA GLU A 452 37.25 -5.80 11.84
C GLU A 452 37.37 -4.91 13.09
N ASP A 453 38.04 -3.76 12.98
CA ASP A 453 38.12 -2.76 14.05
C ASP A 453 36.76 -2.13 14.38
N GLY A 454 35.95 -1.84 13.35
CA GLY A 454 34.58 -1.37 13.49
C GLY A 454 33.70 -2.36 14.24
N GLN A 455 33.85 -3.66 13.95
CA GLN A 455 33.12 -4.74 14.60
C GLN A 455 33.61 -5.04 16.03
N LYS A 456 34.92 -4.89 16.32
CA LYS A 456 35.46 -4.95 17.70
C LYS A 456 34.90 -3.82 18.55
N LYS A 457 34.94 -2.59 18.05
CA LYS A 457 34.30 -1.42 18.69
C LYS A 457 32.79 -1.62 18.82
N ALA A 458 32.21 -2.44 17.95
CA ALA A 458 30.83 -2.85 18.02
C ALA A 458 30.55 -4.00 19.04
N GLY A 459 31.53 -4.41 19.84
CA GLY A 459 31.36 -5.47 20.85
C GLY A 459 31.33 -6.90 20.30
N ARG A 460 31.71 -7.10 19.02
CA ARG A 460 31.71 -8.41 18.35
C ARG A 460 33.10 -9.02 18.31
N GLU A 461 33.67 -9.27 19.49
CA GLU A 461 35.03 -9.83 19.61
C GLU A 461 35.09 -11.34 19.30
N LYS A 462 33.95 -12.03 19.26
CA LYS A 462 33.86 -13.50 19.13
C LYS A 462 33.16 -13.99 17.86
N ASP A 463 32.34 -13.17 17.22
CA ASP A 463 31.55 -13.52 16.03
C ASP A 463 31.68 -12.41 14.98
N PHE A 464 32.80 -12.36 14.26
CA PHE A 464 33.01 -11.42 13.16
C PHE A 464 32.13 -11.78 11.97
N ILE A 465 31.34 -10.83 11.46
CA ILE A 465 30.77 -10.95 10.11
C ILE A 465 31.88 -10.63 9.13
N LYS A 466 32.16 -11.58 8.23
CA LYS A 466 33.06 -11.32 7.12
C LYS A 466 32.40 -10.28 6.20
N ALA A 467 33.10 -9.17 5.93
CA ALA A 467 32.65 -8.18 4.95
C ALA A 467 32.36 -8.86 3.61
N ASP A 468 31.12 -8.74 3.12
CA ASP A 468 30.79 -9.09 1.75
C ASP A 468 31.21 -7.90 0.87
N PRO A 469 32.10 -8.09 -0.12
CA PRO A 469 32.47 -7.02 -1.05
C PRO A 469 31.27 -6.43 -1.79
N LEU A 470 30.19 -7.20 -1.93
CA LEU A 470 28.92 -6.76 -2.48
C LEU A 470 28.02 -6.03 -1.47
N ARG A 471 28.47 -5.82 -0.22
CA ARG A 471 27.71 -5.19 0.86
C ARG A 471 28.62 -4.29 1.70
N PRO A 472 29.15 -3.20 1.10
CA PRO A 472 29.93 -2.24 1.89
C PRO A 472 29.01 -1.58 2.92
N SER A 473 29.55 -1.22 4.07
CA SER A 473 28.86 -0.28 4.96
C SER A 473 28.78 1.11 4.36
N ALA A 474 27.89 1.96 4.89
CA ALA A 474 27.71 3.32 4.40
C ALA A 474 29.00 4.16 4.48
N ASP A 475 29.84 3.94 5.51
CA ASP A 475 31.16 4.57 5.60
C ASP A 475 32.13 4.06 4.52
N THR A 476 32.15 2.75 4.25
CA THR A 476 32.95 2.17 3.15
C THR A 476 32.47 2.67 1.79
N TYR A 477 31.16 2.77 1.57
CA TYR A 477 30.58 3.36 0.37
C TYR A 477 31.01 4.82 0.20
N MET A 478 30.78 5.66 1.22
CA MET A 478 31.18 7.07 1.20
C MET A 478 32.68 7.24 0.92
N VAL A 479 33.55 6.44 1.54
CA VAL A 479 35.00 6.48 1.28
C VAL A 479 35.33 6.11 -0.17
N ASN A 480 34.63 5.13 -0.75
CA ASN A 480 34.85 4.75 -2.14
C ASN A 480 34.38 5.83 -3.12
N GLU A 481 33.26 6.47 -2.85
CA GLU A 481 32.77 7.63 -3.61
C GLU A 481 33.77 8.80 -3.55
N LEU A 482 34.32 9.11 -2.38
CA LEU A 482 35.38 10.12 -2.24
C LEU A 482 36.64 9.76 -3.05
N LYS A 483 37.05 8.48 -3.05
CA LYS A 483 38.20 8.04 -3.86
C LYS A 483 37.91 8.17 -5.36
N LEU A 484 36.68 7.87 -5.80
CA LEU A 484 36.26 8.05 -7.19
C LEU A 484 36.22 9.53 -7.58
N ALA A 485 35.70 10.40 -6.70
CA ALA A 485 35.72 11.84 -6.88
C ALA A 485 37.16 12.36 -7.06
N VAL A 486 38.10 11.92 -6.23
CA VAL A 486 39.52 12.27 -6.36
C VAL A 486 40.13 11.72 -7.66
N LYS A 487 39.82 10.47 -8.02
CA LYS A 487 40.31 9.82 -9.25
C LYS A 487 39.87 10.58 -10.51
N TYR A 488 38.62 11.03 -10.56
CA TYR A 488 38.05 11.75 -11.70
C TYR A 488 38.29 13.26 -11.67
N GLY A 489 38.67 13.81 -10.52
CA GLY A 489 38.97 15.23 -10.34
C GLY A 489 37.75 16.12 -10.58
N LYS A 490 37.98 17.38 -10.96
CA LYS A 490 36.92 18.38 -11.24
C LYS A 490 36.26 18.15 -12.60
N THR A 491 35.60 17.01 -12.75
CA THR A 491 34.82 16.62 -13.92
C THR A 491 33.39 16.30 -13.49
N ARG A 492 32.44 16.21 -14.44
CA ARG A 492 31.05 15.85 -14.13
C ARG A 492 30.94 14.54 -13.34
N ASP A 493 31.77 13.55 -13.67
CA ASP A 493 31.78 12.25 -12.99
C ASP A 493 32.42 12.35 -11.62
N GLY A 494 33.51 13.13 -11.47
CA GLY A 494 34.10 13.38 -10.16
C GLY A 494 33.17 14.15 -9.22
N PHE A 495 32.41 15.12 -9.72
CA PHE A 495 31.39 15.82 -8.95
C PHE A 495 30.20 14.93 -8.59
N ARG A 496 29.72 14.10 -9.53
CA ARG A 496 28.67 13.10 -9.26
C ARG A 496 29.05 12.17 -8.10
N HIS A 497 30.29 11.66 -8.09
CA HIS A 497 30.77 10.83 -6.98
C HIS A 497 30.95 11.62 -5.68
N LEU A 498 31.39 12.87 -5.76
CA LEU A 498 31.46 13.73 -4.57
C LEU A 498 30.08 13.95 -3.95
N GLY A 499 29.06 14.15 -4.77
CA GLY A 499 27.66 14.24 -4.34
C GLY A 499 27.15 12.96 -3.69
N GLY A 500 27.45 11.79 -4.27
CA GLY A 500 27.10 10.51 -3.66
C GLY A 500 27.72 10.31 -2.27
N ALA A 501 28.95 10.81 -2.05
CA ALA A 501 29.56 10.82 -0.72
C ALA A 501 28.89 11.81 0.24
N PHE A 502 28.53 13.01 -0.24
CA PHE A 502 27.88 14.03 0.58
C PHE A 502 26.46 13.64 0.98
N HIS A 503 25.75 12.92 0.12
CA HIS A 503 24.46 12.33 0.45
C HIS A 503 24.52 11.49 1.74
N VAL A 504 25.46 10.55 1.84
CA VAL A 504 25.66 9.74 3.07
C VAL A 504 25.99 10.62 4.28
N LEU A 505 26.80 11.67 4.08
CA LEU A 505 27.17 12.59 5.15
C LEU A 505 25.97 13.40 5.65
N GLU A 506 25.07 13.80 4.75
CA GLU A 506 23.84 14.54 5.05
C GLU A 506 22.83 13.63 5.76
N ASP A 507 22.58 12.43 5.21
CA ASP A 507 21.72 11.40 5.82
C ASP A 507 22.20 11.02 7.22
N TYR A 508 23.50 11.09 7.52
CA TYR A 508 24.01 10.81 8.86
C TYR A 508 23.34 11.71 9.92
N PHE A 509 23.08 12.99 9.65
CA PHE A 509 22.43 13.87 10.61
C PHE A 509 20.92 13.57 10.76
N SER A 510 20.29 13.07 9.70
CA SER A 510 18.88 12.69 9.67
C SER A 510 18.61 11.33 10.33
N HIS A 511 19.54 10.38 10.18
CA HIS A 511 19.40 8.98 10.64
C HIS A 511 20.09 8.70 11.99
N THR A 512 20.89 9.63 12.51
CA THR A 512 21.43 9.53 13.88
C THR A 512 20.50 10.22 14.87
N ASN A 513 20.52 9.83 16.15
CA ASN A 513 19.89 10.61 17.22
C ASN A 513 20.62 11.95 17.41
N PHE A 514 21.33 12.49 16.43
CA PHE A 514 21.89 13.83 16.50
C PHE A 514 20.79 14.85 16.82
N VAL A 515 19.61 14.74 16.20
CA VAL A 515 18.44 15.57 16.53
C VAL A 515 17.96 15.30 17.96
N GLU A 516 17.80 14.04 18.36
CA GLU A 516 17.37 13.64 19.72
C GLU A 516 18.36 14.10 20.83
N LEU A 517 19.67 13.99 20.58
CA LEU A 517 20.76 14.38 21.48
C LEU A 517 20.98 15.89 21.53
N SER A 518 20.71 16.59 20.43
CA SER A 518 20.75 18.06 20.38
C SER A 518 19.55 18.68 21.09
N LEU A 519 18.37 18.04 21.00
CA LEU A 519 17.17 18.43 21.74
C LEU A 519 17.28 18.16 23.25
N CYS A 520 17.98 17.10 23.68
CA CYS A 520 18.25 16.86 25.11
C CYS A 520 19.27 17.83 25.74
N LYS A 521 19.96 18.66 24.94
CA LYS A 521 20.94 19.66 25.40
C LYS A 521 20.36 21.08 25.50
N LEU A 522 19.16 21.32 24.97
CA LEU A 522 18.36 22.54 25.20
C LEU A 522 17.45 22.32 26.42
#